data_AF-A0A962GH53-F1
#
_entry.id   AF-A0A962GH53-F1
#
_cell.length_a   1.000
_cell.length_b   1.000
_cell.length_c   1.000
_cell.angle_alpha   90.00
_cell.angle_beta   90.00
_cell.angle_gamma   90.00
#
_symmetry.space_group_name_H-M   'P 1'
#
loop_
_entity.id
_entity.type
_entity.pdbx_description
1 polymer ?
#
loop_
_entity_poly.entity_id
_entity_poly.type
_entity_poly.pdbx_seq_one_letter_code
_entity_poly.pdbx_strand_id
1 'polypeptide(L)'
;MKKTLTLLTFMFASLPTLAFTPESGLYWSSNEPGSGYNFEIQDNFFFGVFYVYDNFGNPYWYTTSGFLDGNSYYEGPIYLSEDGPCLACQWQQNNTYQTNLGTVKINFLTETHANMTLLGETIALERFNFFLGDELQKMRGEWQVVYDVSQYSDNYPFYGDVLIFEQTETFNGDYLATGCRSESTAYNRCTNYALNNNDLAAAYDFQNNELIAVVRDDADYYLAYYLKTGTNQFDGEAFSYRVGSSPNLNLAGFSVRGFRSASKHFVDTGTGPSKSAGKPSAIMGLAQMLDSDRVKQAPTGSLDKSTQDRILATIQKLENQLK
;
A
#
# COMPACT_ATOMS: atom_id res chain seq x y z
N MET A 1 -3.34 -11.00 -61.06
CA MET A 1 -3.33 -9.89 -60.07
C MET A 1 -3.33 -10.51 -58.68
N LYS A 2 -2.17 -10.53 -58.01
CA LYS A 2 -2.02 -11.07 -56.65
C LYS A 2 -2.54 -10.05 -55.64
N LYS A 3 -3.56 -10.42 -54.86
CA LYS A 3 -4.05 -9.62 -53.73
C LYS A 3 -3.19 -9.95 -52.51
N THR A 4 -2.37 -9.00 -52.08
CA THR A 4 -1.65 -9.07 -50.81
C THR A 4 -2.61 -8.69 -49.67
N LEU A 5 -2.79 -9.61 -48.72
CA LEU A 5 -3.55 -9.41 -47.50
C LEU A 5 -2.59 -8.90 -46.42
N THR A 6 -2.75 -7.66 -45.99
CA THR A 6 -1.95 -7.08 -44.90
C THR A 6 -2.60 -7.45 -43.58
N LEU A 7 -1.94 -8.29 -42.78
CA LEU A 7 -2.35 -8.65 -41.43
C LEU A 7 -1.94 -7.51 -40.50
N LEU A 8 -2.92 -6.83 -39.89
CA LEU A 8 -2.69 -5.76 -38.92
C LEU A 8 -2.55 -6.39 -37.53
N THR A 9 -1.32 -6.56 -37.06
CA THR A 9 -1.02 -7.06 -35.73
C THR A 9 -1.29 -5.94 -34.71
N PHE A 10 -2.40 -6.04 -33.97
CA PHE A 10 -2.65 -5.18 -32.81
C PHE A 10 -1.66 -5.56 -31.70
N MET A 11 -0.60 -4.76 -31.54
CA MET A 11 0.20 -4.76 -30.32
C MET A 11 -0.68 -4.21 -29.19
N PHE A 12 -1.23 -5.09 -28.36
CA PHE A 12 -1.72 -4.68 -27.05
C PHE A 12 -0.50 -4.24 -26.23
N ALA A 13 -0.33 -2.94 -26.04
CA ALA A 13 0.55 -2.43 -25.02
C ALA A 13 -0.05 -2.85 -23.67
N SER A 14 0.49 -3.91 -23.08
CA SER A 14 0.25 -4.20 -21.67
C SER A 14 0.84 -3.04 -20.88
N LEU A 15 -0.01 -2.16 -20.36
CA LEU A 15 0.40 -1.23 -19.31
C LEU A 15 1.10 -2.07 -18.23
N PRO A 16 2.28 -1.67 -17.74
CA PRO A 16 2.89 -2.36 -16.62
C PRO A 16 1.88 -2.31 -15.46
N THR A 17 1.29 -3.46 -15.15
CA THR A 17 0.53 -3.61 -13.91
C THR A 17 1.58 -3.47 -12.81
N LEU A 18 1.49 -2.38 -12.05
CA LEU A 18 2.25 -2.28 -10.81
C LEU A 18 1.83 -3.50 -9.98
N ALA A 19 2.80 -4.29 -9.54
CA ALA A 19 2.54 -5.42 -8.68
C ALA A 19 2.08 -4.87 -7.32
N PHE A 20 0.79 -5.04 -7.01
CA PHE A 20 0.20 -4.73 -5.71
C PHE A 20 -0.19 -6.03 -5.01
N THR A 21 -0.34 -6.01 -3.70
CA THR A 21 -0.87 -7.17 -2.97
C THR A 21 -2.26 -6.83 -2.43
N PRO A 22 -3.33 -7.54 -2.83
CA PRO A 22 -4.66 -7.33 -2.26
C PRO A 22 -4.64 -7.49 -0.74
N GLU A 23 -5.36 -6.62 -0.02
CA GLU A 23 -5.43 -6.71 1.45
C GLU A 23 -6.60 -7.57 1.94
N SER A 24 -6.36 -8.35 3.00
CA SER A 24 -7.46 -8.93 3.77
C SER A 24 -8.24 -7.86 4.56
N GLY A 25 -9.52 -8.14 4.79
CA GLY A 25 -10.38 -7.51 5.76
C GLY A 25 -11.72 -7.08 5.20
N LEU A 26 -12.35 -6.09 5.84
CA LEU A 26 -13.68 -5.64 5.46
C LEU A 26 -13.65 -4.70 4.26
N TYR A 27 -14.42 -5.00 3.23
CA TYR A 27 -14.72 -4.13 2.10
C TYR A 27 -16.18 -3.70 2.12
N TRP A 28 -16.46 -2.55 1.49
CA TRP A 28 -17.81 -2.00 1.36
C TRP A 28 -17.95 -1.22 0.05
N SER A 29 -19.19 -0.91 -0.32
CA SER A 29 -19.52 -0.03 -1.44
C SER A 29 -20.11 1.26 -0.89
N SER A 30 -19.53 2.40 -1.26
CA SER A 30 -20.06 3.72 -0.91
C SER A 30 -21.42 4.02 -1.56
N ASN A 31 -21.75 3.33 -2.66
CA ASN A 31 -23.05 3.41 -3.32
C ASN A 31 -24.13 2.52 -2.65
N GLU A 32 -23.71 1.53 -1.86
CA GLU A 32 -24.59 0.55 -1.21
C GLU A 32 -24.23 0.41 0.29
N PRO A 33 -24.32 1.49 1.08
CA PRO A 33 -23.94 1.46 2.48
C PRO A 33 -24.83 0.51 3.29
N GLY A 34 -24.24 -0.16 4.27
CA GLY A 34 -24.93 -1.07 5.19
C GLY A 34 -24.67 -2.56 4.91
N SER A 35 -24.28 -2.91 3.69
CA SER A 35 -23.73 -4.23 3.36
C SER A 35 -22.22 -4.25 3.52
N GLY A 36 -21.62 -5.43 3.53
CA GLY A 36 -20.16 -5.53 3.43
C GLY A 36 -19.63 -6.92 3.20
N TYR A 37 -18.37 -6.93 2.82
CA TYR A 37 -17.73 -8.03 2.14
C TYR A 37 -16.37 -8.26 2.80
N ASN A 38 -16.30 -9.23 3.70
CA ASN A 38 -15.04 -9.58 4.35
C ASN A 38 -14.27 -10.53 3.47
N PHE A 39 -13.05 -10.16 3.10
CA PHE A 39 -12.14 -10.98 2.32
C PHE A 39 -10.97 -11.41 3.19
N GLU A 40 -10.64 -12.69 3.13
CA GLU A 40 -9.47 -13.26 3.79
C GLU A 40 -8.65 -14.00 2.73
N ILE A 41 -7.37 -13.63 2.62
CA ILE A 41 -6.43 -14.24 1.70
C ILE A 41 -5.32 -14.91 2.53
N GLN A 42 -5.13 -16.21 2.32
CA GLN A 42 -4.08 -17.00 2.94
C GLN A 42 -3.33 -17.77 1.86
N ASP A 43 -2.04 -17.47 1.66
CA ASP A 43 -1.30 -17.87 0.46
C ASP A 43 -2.05 -17.39 -0.80
N ASN A 44 -2.47 -18.28 -1.68
CA ASN A 44 -3.34 -17.98 -2.81
C ASN A 44 -4.80 -18.43 -2.59
N PHE A 45 -5.17 -18.86 -1.38
CA PHE A 45 -6.55 -19.22 -1.05
C PHE A 45 -7.34 -17.99 -0.62
N PHE A 46 -8.48 -17.77 -1.26
CA PHE A 46 -9.43 -16.70 -0.99
C PHE A 46 -10.65 -17.26 -0.25
N PHE A 47 -11.07 -16.55 0.80
CA PHE A 47 -12.33 -16.77 1.48
C PHE A 47 -13.09 -15.44 1.62
N GLY A 48 -14.33 -15.42 1.16
CA GLY A 48 -15.22 -14.27 1.24
C GLY A 48 -16.44 -14.54 2.13
N VAL A 49 -16.81 -13.58 2.96
CA VAL A 49 -18.06 -13.57 3.74
C VAL A 49 -18.81 -12.27 3.49
N PHE A 50 -20.01 -12.37 2.91
CA PHE A 50 -20.81 -11.21 2.52
C PHE A 50 -21.99 -11.11 3.48
N TYR A 51 -22.08 -10.03 4.25
CA TYR A 51 -23.28 -9.71 5.02
C TYR A 51 -24.12 -8.72 4.20
N VAL A 52 -25.29 -9.17 3.80
CA VAL A 52 -26.20 -8.46 2.90
C VAL A 52 -27.63 -8.68 3.38
N TYR A 53 -28.61 -8.31 2.56
CA TYR A 53 -30.02 -8.46 2.86
C TYR A 53 -30.72 -9.24 1.75
N ASP A 54 -31.74 -10.02 2.12
CA ASP A 54 -32.64 -10.65 1.15
C ASP A 54 -33.61 -9.62 0.52
N ASN A 55 -34.48 -10.07 -0.39
CA ASN A 55 -35.46 -9.21 -1.05
C ASN A 55 -36.53 -8.62 -0.10
N PHE A 56 -36.60 -9.08 1.15
CA PHE A 56 -37.47 -8.54 2.19
C PHE A 56 -36.72 -7.62 3.17
N GLY A 57 -35.42 -7.41 2.96
CA GLY A 57 -34.57 -6.60 3.84
C GLY A 57 -34.13 -7.33 5.11
N ASN A 58 -34.28 -8.66 5.19
CA ASN A 58 -33.76 -9.43 6.32
C ASN A 58 -32.27 -9.68 6.14
N PRO A 59 -31.46 -9.59 7.21
CA PRO A 59 -30.03 -9.83 7.13
C PRO A 59 -29.74 -11.29 6.74
N TYR A 60 -28.78 -11.46 5.85
CA TYR A 60 -28.40 -12.74 5.29
C TYR A 60 -26.88 -12.77 5.05
N TRP A 61 -26.28 -13.96 5.10
CA TRP A 61 -24.84 -14.11 4.95
C TRP A 61 -24.50 -15.17 3.91
N TYR A 62 -23.68 -14.77 2.94
CA TYR A 62 -23.17 -15.65 1.90
C TYR A 62 -21.68 -15.87 2.11
N THR A 63 -21.19 -17.04 1.70
CA THR A 63 -19.76 -17.34 1.68
C THR A 63 -19.31 -17.81 0.31
N THR A 64 -18.03 -17.61 0.03
CA THR A 64 -17.40 -18.09 -1.19
C THR A 64 -15.94 -18.43 -0.88
N SER A 65 -15.37 -19.41 -1.56
CA SER A 65 -13.98 -19.80 -1.32
C SER A 65 -13.35 -20.50 -2.52
N GLY A 66 -12.03 -20.44 -2.60
CA GLY A 66 -11.26 -21.08 -3.67
C GLY A 66 -9.89 -20.45 -3.81
N PHE A 67 -9.26 -20.62 -4.97
CA PHE A 67 -7.93 -20.08 -5.21
C PHE A 67 -8.00 -18.84 -6.10
N LEU A 68 -7.11 -17.89 -5.86
CA LEU A 68 -6.86 -16.77 -6.76
C LEU A 68 -6.24 -17.29 -8.06
N ASP A 69 -6.68 -16.74 -9.19
CA ASP A 69 -6.02 -16.85 -10.48
C ASP A 69 -5.09 -15.65 -10.67
N GLY A 70 -3.79 -15.93 -10.82
CA GLY A 70 -2.75 -14.92 -10.74
C GLY A 70 -2.73 -14.24 -9.37
N ASN A 71 -2.65 -12.92 -9.38
CA ASN A 71 -2.47 -12.12 -8.16
C ASN A 71 -3.75 -11.47 -7.62
N SER A 72 -4.75 -11.25 -8.48
CA SER A 72 -5.83 -10.29 -8.20
C SER A 72 -7.22 -10.75 -8.61
N TYR A 73 -7.40 -11.97 -9.15
CA TYR A 73 -8.69 -12.44 -9.62
C TYR A 73 -9.16 -13.68 -8.85
N TYR A 74 -10.42 -13.68 -8.43
CA TYR A 74 -11.12 -14.83 -7.88
C TYR A 74 -12.39 -15.09 -8.68
N GLU A 75 -12.70 -16.36 -8.92
CA GLU A 75 -14.01 -16.79 -9.39
C GLU A 75 -14.41 -18.10 -8.71
N GLY A 76 -15.63 -18.14 -8.16
CA GLY A 76 -16.13 -19.36 -7.55
C GLY A 76 -17.60 -19.32 -7.15
N PRO A 77 -18.15 -20.47 -6.73
CA PRO A 77 -19.55 -20.58 -6.36
C PRO A 77 -19.85 -19.81 -5.07
N ILE A 78 -21.10 -19.35 -4.93
CA ILE A 78 -21.62 -18.80 -3.68
C ILE A 78 -22.34 -19.88 -2.89
N TYR A 79 -22.02 -19.96 -1.60
CA TYR A 79 -22.68 -20.79 -0.61
C TYR A 79 -23.49 -19.96 0.36
N LEU A 80 -24.47 -20.62 0.94
CA LEU A 80 -25.34 -20.09 1.97
C LEU A 80 -25.29 -21.04 3.17
N SER A 81 -25.31 -20.47 4.37
CA SER A 81 -25.35 -21.21 5.62
C SER A 81 -26.56 -20.80 6.46
N GLU A 82 -27.35 -21.77 6.88
CA GLU A 82 -28.58 -21.57 7.66
C GLU A 82 -28.68 -22.55 8.84
N ASP A 83 -29.71 -22.39 9.67
CA ASP A 83 -30.02 -23.29 10.81
C ASP A 83 -28.90 -23.42 11.85
N GLY A 84 -27.98 -22.46 11.89
CA GLY A 84 -26.90 -22.38 12.89
C GLY A 84 -27.37 -21.89 14.27
N PRO A 85 -26.50 -21.91 15.29
CA PRO A 85 -26.84 -21.38 16.60
C PRO A 85 -26.90 -19.84 16.56
N CYS A 86 -27.83 -19.26 17.31
CA CYS A 86 -27.81 -17.81 17.56
C CYS A 86 -26.58 -17.40 18.38
N LEU A 87 -26.27 -16.09 18.46
CA LEU A 87 -25.19 -15.59 19.30
C LEU A 87 -25.42 -15.99 20.77
N ALA A 88 -24.49 -16.77 21.34
CA ALA A 88 -24.57 -17.35 22.68
C ALA A 88 -25.72 -18.37 22.92
N CYS A 89 -26.33 -18.91 21.86
CA CYS A 89 -27.20 -20.10 21.97
C CYS A 89 -26.39 -21.38 22.20
N GLN A 90 -27.08 -22.47 22.60
CA GLN A 90 -26.49 -23.82 22.57
C GLN A 90 -26.04 -24.17 21.14
N TRP A 91 -24.93 -24.89 21.03
CA TRP A 91 -24.39 -25.28 19.73
C TRP A 91 -25.37 -26.20 18.98
N GLN A 92 -25.55 -25.92 17.70
CA GLN A 92 -26.18 -26.79 16.72
C GLN A 92 -25.41 -26.69 15.40
N GLN A 93 -25.38 -27.78 14.63
CA GLN A 93 -24.72 -27.78 13.33
C GLN A 93 -25.54 -26.96 12.33
N ASN A 94 -24.90 -26.01 11.64
CA ASN A 94 -25.52 -25.30 10.53
C ASN A 94 -25.59 -26.18 9.28
N ASN A 95 -26.53 -25.87 8.39
CA ASN A 95 -26.60 -26.44 7.05
C ASN A 95 -25.95 -25.48 6.04
N THR A 96 -24.99 -25.96 5.25
CA THR A 96 -24.31 -25.15 4.23
C THR A 96 -24.47 -25.79 2.87
N TYR A 97 -24.97 -25.03 1.90
CA TYR A 97 -25.22 -25.53 0.55
C TYR A 97 -24.94 -24.45 -0.50
N GLN A 98 -24.64 -24.91 -1.72
CA GLN A 98 -24.38 -24.01 -2.84
C GLN A 98 -25.68 -23.36 -3.30
N THR A 99 -25.65 -22.06 -3.55
CA THR A 99 -26.79 -21.29 -4.05
C THR A 99 -26.96 -21.47 -5.56
N ASN A 100 -28.12 -21.07 -6.08
CA ASN A 100 -28.37 -20.99 -7.52
C ASN A 100 -27.97 -19.62 -8.14
N LEU A 101 -27.20 -18.80 -7.40
CA LEU A 101 -26.78 -17.46 -7.85
C LEU A 101 -25.62 -17.49 -8.87
N GLY A 102 -25.10 -18.69 -9.18
CA GLY A 102 -23.96 -18.86 -10.08
C GLY A 102 -22.62 -18.62 -9.39
N THR A 103 -21.67 -18.05 -10.13
CA THR A 103 -20.34 -17.70 -9.62
C THR A 103 -20.24 -16.22 -9.32
N VAL A 104 -19.57 -15.90 -8.22
CA VAL A 104 -19.09 -14.55 -7.94
C VAL A 104 -17.68 -14.39 -8.50
N LYS A 105 -17.41 -13.20 -9.03
CA LYS A 105 -16.09 -12.80 -9.50
C LYS A 105 -15.61 -11.64 -8.65
N ILE A 106 -14.38 -11.72 -8.13
CA ILE A 106 -13.73 -10.60 -7.44
C ILE A 106 -12.47 -10.26 -8.22
N ASN A 107 -12.40 -9.03 -8.72
CA ASN A 107 -11.22 -8.50 -9.40
C ASN A 107 -10.65 -7.36 -8.58
N PHE A 108 -9.55 -7.60 -7.87
CA PHE A 108 -8.82 -6.55 -7.18
C PHE A 108 -8.15 -5.62 -8.21
N LEU A 109 -8.28 -4.31 -7.97
CA LEU A 109 -7.75 -3.24 -8.82
C LEU A 109 -6.51 -2.59 -8.20
N THR A 110 -6.48 -2.52 -6.87
CA THR A 110 -5.37 -2.06 -6.04
C THR A 110 -5.34 -2.90 -4.76
N GLU A 111 -4.43 -2.59 -3.84
CA GLU A 111 -4.39 -3.15 -2.49
C GLU A 111 -5.74 -3.03 -1.77
N THR A 112 -6.47 -1.94 -2.03
CA THR A 112 -7.66 -1.52 -1.27
C THR A 112 -8.93 -1.42 -2.10
N HIS A 113 -8.89 -1.64 -3.41
CA HIS A 113 -10.06 -1.53 -4.27
C HIS A 113 -10.29 -2.83 -5.06
N ALA A 114 -11.55 -3.20 -5.24
CA ALA A 114 -11.94 -4.35 -6.01
C ALA A 114 -13.28 -4.11 -6.73
N ASN A 115 -13.53 -4.87 -7.79
CA ASN A 115 -14.86 -5.01 -8.37
C ASN A 115 -15.38 -6.42 -8.07
N MET A 116 -16.58 -6.49 -7.51
CA MET A 116 -17.32 -7.75 -7.38
C MET A 116 -18.37 -7.83 -8.49
N THR A 117 -18.41 -8.92 -9.24
CA THR A 117 -19.47 -9.19 -10.22
C THR A 117 -20.24 -10.43 -9.83
N LEU A 118 -21.57 -10.32 -9.78
CA LEU A 118 -22.50 -11.42 -9.50
C LEU A 118 -23.80 -11.20 -10.30
N LEU A 119 -24.33 -12.25 -10.93
CA LEU A 119 -25.53 -12.18 -11.77
C LEU A 119 -25.49 -11.11 -12.88
N GLY A 120 -24.31 -10.73 -13.33
CA GLY A 120 -24.10 -9.69 -14.35
C GLY A 120 -24.01 -8.27 -13.80
N GLU A 121 -24.34 -8.06 -12.52
CA GLU A 121 -24.17 -6.78 -11.84
C GLU A 121 -22.76 -6.64 -11.29
N THR A 122 -22.20 -5.43 -11.33
CA THR A 122 -20.85 -5.14 -10.81
C THR A 122 -20.93 -4.08 -9.72
N ILE A 123 -20.40 -4.42 -8.55
CA ILE A 123 -20.33 -3.57 -7.36
C ILE A 123 -18.86 -3.19 -7.16
N ALA A 124 -18.58 -1.88 -7.17
CA ALA A 124 -17.28 -1.35 -6.79
C ALA A 124 -17.12 -1.41 -5.27
N LEU A 125 -16.01 -1.96 -4.82
CA LEU A 125 -15.69 -2.20 -3.42
C LEU A 125 -14.40 -1.48 -3.05
N GLU A 126 -14.40 -0.88 -1.86
CA GLU A 126 -13.23 -0.28 -1.24
C GLU A 126 -13.00 -0.86 0.15
N ARG A 127 -11.73 -0.98 0.55
CA ARG A 127 -11.33 -1.48 1.87
C ARG A 127 -11.81 -0.50 2.92
N PHE A 128 -12.60 -1.00 3.87
CA PHE A 128 -13.20 -0.18 4.91
C PHE A 128 -12.13 0.41 5.83
N ASN A 129 -12.08 1.73 5.85
CA ASN A 129 -11.22 2.51 6.72
C ASN A 129 -11.98 2.87 8.00
N PHE A 130 -11.72 2.13 9.07
CA PHE A 130 -12.45 2.28 10.33
C PHE A 130 -12.12 3.56 11.10
N PHE A 131 -10.87 4.01 11.04
CA PHE A 131 -10.39 5.07 11.95
C PHE A 131 -9.08 5.75 11.52
N LEU A 132 -8.52 5.41 10.34
CA LEU A 132 -7.21 5.91 9.94
C LEU A 132 -7.27 7.31 9.29
N GLY A 133 -8.46 7.77 8.91
CA GLY A 133 -8.65 9.11 8.32
C GLY A 133 -8.43 9.11 6.81
N ASP A 134 -8.04 10.25 6.23
CA ASP A 134 -7.70 10.31 4.80
C ASP A 134 -6.38 9.56 4.44
N GLU A 135 -5.98 9.58 3.17
CA GLU A 135 -4.80 8.89 2.66
C GLU A 135 -3.47 9.29 3.34
N LEU A 136 -3.33 10.55 3.77
CA LEU A 136 -2.15 11.01 4.50
C LEU A 136 -2.26 10.74 6.01
N GLN A 137 -3.46 10.89 6.59
CA GLN A 137 -3.71 10.55 7.99
C GLN A 137 -3.49 9.06 8.24
N LYS A 138 -3.82 8.24 7.25
CA LYS A 138 -3.57 6.80 7.24
C LYS A 138 -2.08 6.51 7.37
N MET A 139 -1.20 7.34 6.81
CA MET A 139 0.24 7.11 6.95
C MET A 139 0.73 7.31 8.40
N ARG A 140 0.02 8.03 9.27
CA ARG A 140 0.48 8.27 10.65
C ARG A 140 0.76 6.99 11.43
N GLY A 141 1.91 6.92 12.08
CA GLY A 141 2.38 5.73 12.80
C GLY A 141 3.83 5.40 12.48
N GLU A 142 4.29 4.28 13.02
CA GLU A 142 5.60 3.70 12.73
C GLU A 142 5.48 2.68 11.61
N TRP A 143 6.44 2.72 10.68
CA TRP A 143 6.54 1.83 9.55
C TRP A 143 7.93 1.21 9.49
N GLN A 144 7.98 -0.11 9.42
CA GLN A 144 9.20 -0.83 9.10
C GLN A 144 9.30 -0.99 7.59
N VAL A 145 10.45 -0.60 7.04
CA VAL A 145 10.68 -0.58 5.59
C VAL A 145 11.84 -1.50 5.27
N VAL A 146 11.69 -2.29 4.20
CA VAL A 146 12.76 -3.12 3.66
C VAL A 146 13.03 -2.70 2.23
N TYR A 147 14.32 -2.57 1.90
CA TYR A 147 14.82 -2.20 0.57
C TYR A 147 15.52 -3.42 -0.01
N ASP A 148 15.21 -3.75 -1.27
CA ASP A 148 16.02 -4.64 -2.08
C ASP A 148 17.08 -3.82 -2.81
N VAL A 149 18.32 -3.94 -2.33
CA VAL A 149 19.50 -3.31 -2.93
C VAL A 149 20.47 -4.34 -3.50
N SER A 150 19.99 -5.56 -3.78
CA SER A 150 20.81 -6.68 -4.27
C SER A 150 21.55 -6.36 -5.58
N GLN A 151 20.97 -5.50 -6.42
CA GLN A 151 21.59 -5.05 -7.67
C GLN A 151 22.54 -3.86 -7.49
N TYR A 152 22.56 -3.26 -6.29
CA TYR A 152 23.18 -1.96 -6.02
C TYR A 152 24.21 -1.99 -4.89
N SER A 153 24.36 -3.11 -4.19
CA SER A 153 25.34 -3.33 -3.12
C SER A 153 26.05 -4.67 -3.30
N ASP A 154 27.29 -4.76 -2.81
CA ASP A 154 28.10 -5.99 -2.83
C ASP A 154 28.02 -6.81 -1.53
N ASN A 155 27.52 -6.21 -0.45
CA ASN A 155 27.62 -6.80 0.88
C ASN A 155 26.28 -7.34 1.37
N TYR A 156 25.26 -6.49 1.36
CA TYR A 156 23.97 -6.80 1.96
C TYR A 156 22.87 -6.55 0.92
N PRO A 157 22.16 -7.60 0.45
CA PRO A 157 21.15 -7.44 -0.59
C PRO A 157 19.88 -6.77 -0.08
N PHE A 158 19.66 -6.75 1.24
CA PHE A 158 18.52 -6.12 1.87
C PHE A 158 18.96 -5.14 2.95
N TYR A 159 18.26 -4.03 3.03
CA TYR A 159 18.40 -3.03 4.09
C TYR A 159 17.06 -2.86 4.80
N GLY A 160 17.10 -2.54 6.10
CA GLY A 160 15.91 -2.28 6.91
C GLY A 160 15.94 -0.88 7.49
N ASP A 161 14.80 -0.20 7.51
CA ASP A 161 14.65 1.14 8.08
C ASP A 161 13.35 1.29 8.86
N VAL A 162 13.24 2.34 9.66
CA VAL A 162 12.05 2.67 10.44
C VAL A 162 11.66 4.12 10.20
N LEU A 163 10.50 4.33 9.60
CA LEU A 163 9.93 5.65 9.33
C LEU A 163 8.78 5.93 10.29
N ILE A 164 8.73 7.15 10.82
CA ILE A 164 7.66 7.62 11.69
C ILE A 164 6.98 8.77 10.99
N PHE A 165 5.73 8.55 10.60
CA PHE A 165 4.84 9.62 10.16
C PHE A 165 4.15 10.17 11.41
N GLU A 166 4.70 11.26 11.92
CA GLU A 166 4.30 11.85 13.18
C GLU A 166 2.95 12.53 13.03
N GLN A 167 2.78 13.40 12.02
CA GLN A 167 1.61 14.25 11.91
C GLN A 167 1.21 14.50 10.46
N THR A 168 0.01 15.05 10.31
CA THR A 168 -0.48 15.62 9.05
C THR A 168 -0.70 17.11 9.26
N GLU A 169 -0.21 17.93 8.34
CA GLU A 169 -0.27 19.38 8.45
C GLU A 169 -0.43 20.03 7.07
N THR A 170 -0.84 21.30 7.07
CA THR A 170 -0.91 22.10 5.85
C THR A 170 0.16 23.18 5.93
N PHE A 171 1.13 23.15 5.02
CA PHE A 171 2.19 24.13 4.94
C PHE A 171 2.17 24.83 3.58
N ASN A 172 2.15 26.16 3.56
CA ASN A 172 2.06 26.96 2.33
C ASN A 172 0.93 26.54 1.37
N GLY A 173 -0.19 26.03 1.91
CA GLY A 173 -1.34 25.56 1.14
C GLY A 173 -1.27 24.08 0.74
N ASP A 174 -0.18 23.40 1.08
CA ASP A 174 0.04 22.00 0.75
C ASP A 174 -0.26 21.10 1.95
N TYR A 175 -1.23 20.20 1.79
CA TYR A 175 -1.52 19.18 2.79
C TYR A 175 -0.55 18.00 2.66
N LEU A 176 0.12 17.66 3.75
CA LEU A 176 1.24 16.73 3.77
C LEU A 176 1.31 15.98 5.10
N ALA A 177 2.03 14.85 5.11
CA ALA A 177 2.41 14.14 6.31
C ALA A 177 3.90 14.38 6.60
N THR A 178 4.25 14.71 7.83
CA THR A 178 5.64 14.92 8.27
C THR A 178 6.02 13.98 9.39
N GLY A 179 7.32 13.82 9.58
CA GLY A 179 7.86 13.14 10.74
C GLY A 179 9.35 12.95 10.59
N CYS A 180 9.80 11.73 10.85
CA CYS A 180 11.22 11.44 10.91
C CYS A 180 11.56 10.01 10.54
N ARG A 181 12.86 9.80 10.35
CA ARG A 181 13.48 8.50 10.41
C ARG A 181 13.83 8.19 11.87
N SER A 182 13.53 6.98 12.33
CA SER A 182 13.86 6.60 13.71
C SER A 182 15.35 6.33 13.89
N GLU A 183 15.90 6.73 15.04
CA GLU A 183 17.27 6.41 15.46
C GLU A 183 17.42 4.97 15.98
N SER A 184 16.34 4.23 16.24
CA SER A 184 16.44 2.79 16.55
C SER A 184 15.10 2.08 16.37
N THR A 185 15.13 0.76 16.20
CA THR A 185 13.92 -0.08 16.15
C THR A 185 13.18 -0.19 17.50
N ALA A 186 13.73 0.40 18.57
CA ALA A 186 13.15 0.37 19.93
C ALA A 186 12.76 1.78 20.43
N TYR A 187 13.11 2.82 19.65
CA TYR A 187 12.72 4.20 19.86
C TYR A 187 11.73 4.56 18.76
N ASN A 188 10.57 5.03 19.15
CA ASN A 188 9.40 5.11 18.29
C ASN A 188 8.81 6.53 18.31
N ARG A 189 9.71 7.51 18.47
CA ARG A 189 9.41 8.93 18.46
C ARG A 189 10.43 9.65 17.61
N CYS A 190 10.07 10.84 17.17
CA CYS A 190 11.03 11.75 16.56
C CYS A 190 11.87 12.44 17.63
N THR A 191 13.15 12.67 17.32
CA THR A 191 14.01 13.50 18.17
C THR A 191 13.54 14.95 18.14
N ASN A 192 13.91 15.74 19.15
CA ASN A 192 13.60 17.18 19.13
C ASN A 192 14.18 17.90 17.90
N TYR A 193 15.30 17.42 17.35
CA TYR A 193 15.84 17.97 16.11
C TYR A 193 14.92 17.64 14.92
N ALA A 194 14.53 16.38 14.78
CA ALA A 194 13.65 15.92 13.71
C ALA A 194 12.26 16.55 13.79
N LEU A 195 11.74 16.81 14.99
CA LEU A 195 10.46 17.54 15.17
C LEU A 195 10.53 19.01 14.74
N ASN A 196 11.72 19.63 14.78
CA ASN A 196 11.90 21.04 14.40
C ASN A 196 12.28 21.23 12.92
N ASN A 197 12.89 20.21 12.32
CA ASN A 197 13.48 20.29 10.98
C ASN A 197 12.80 19.35 9.98
N ASN A 198 12.02 18.38 10.45
CA ASN A 198 11.49 17.24 9.71
C ASN A 198 12.59 16.45 8.98
N ASP A 199 12.68 15.15 9.26
CA ASP A 199 13.53 14.25 8.48
C ASP A 199 12.70 13.45 7.47
N LEU A 200 11.38 13.63 7.48
CA LEU A 200 10.45 12.99 6.56
C LEU A 200 9.32 13.96 6.20
N ALA A 201 8.98 14.03 4.92
CA ALA A 201 7.78 14.68 4.41
C ALA A 201 7.18 13.85 3.28
N ALA A 202 5.85 13.77 3.22
CA ALA A 202 5.14 13.03 2.19
C ALA A 202 3.86 13.75 1.74
N ALA A 203 3.55 13.59 0.45
CA ALA A 203 2.34 14.09 -0.18
C ALA A 203 1.66 12.97 -0.95
N TYR A 204 0.33 13.03 -1.01
CA TYR A 204 -0.49 12.06 -1.70
C TYR A 204 -1.08 12.66 -2.97
N ASP A 205 -0.92 11.96 -4.09
CA ASP A 205 -1.55 12.28 -5.37
C ASP A 205 -2.85 11.49 -5.50
N PHE A 206 -3.98 12.16 -5.23
CA PHE A 206 -5.31 11.57 -5.31
C PHE A 206 -5.75 11.22 -6.73
N GLN A 207 -5.14 11.83 -7.76
CA GLN A 207 -5.51 11.51 -9.14
C GLN A 207 -4.88 10.20 -9.60
N ASN A 208 -3.67 9.93 -9.14
CA ASN A 208 -2.90 8.75 -9.54
C ASN A 208 -2.83 7.66 -8.44
N ASN A 209 -3.40 7.93 -7.27
CA ASN A 209 -3.45 7.02 -6.12
C ASN A 209 -2.03 6.58 -5.72
N GLU A 210 -1.18 7.57 -5.44
CA GLU A 210 0.28 7.41 -5.20
C GLU A 210 0.73 8.28 -4.04
N LEU A 211 1.62 7.74 -3.20
CA LEU A 211 2.31 8.49 -2.16
C LEU A 211 3.75 8.78 -2.61
N ILE A 212 4.14 10.05 -2.54
CA ILE A 212 5.52 10.48 -2.73
C ILE A 212 6.04 10.92 -1.38
N ALA A 213 7.19 10.40 -0.96
CA ALA A 213 7.85 10.81 0.28
C ALA A 213 9.32 11.18 0.03
N VAL A 214 9.84 12.10 0.82
CA VAL A 214 11.27 12.40 0.89
C VAL A 214 11.71 12.23 2.33
N VAL A 215 12.80 11.48 2.51
CA VAL A 215 13.40 11.19 3.82
C VAL A 215 14.86 11.63 3.80
N ARG A 216 15.30 12.32 4.85
CA ARG A 216 16.71 12.56 5.13
C ARG A 216 17.39 11.25 5.51
N ASP A 217 18.21 10.74 4.62
CA ASP A 217 18.97 9.50 4.83
C ASP A 217 20.19 9.79 5.72
N ASP A 218 20.94 10.83 5.36
CA ASP A 218 21.99 11.42 6.17
C ASP A 218 22.17 12.92 5.85
N ALA A 219 23.31 13.50 6.23
CA ALA A 219 23.62 14.91 5.99
C ALA A 219 23.75 15.27 4.50
N ASP A 220 24.17 14.32 3.67
CA ASP A 220 24.51 14.52 2.27
C ASP A 220 23.50 13.90 1.31
N TYR A 221 22.63 13.00 1.78
CA TYR A 221 21.70 12.24 0.95
C TYR A 221 20.24 12.29 1.42
N TYR A 222 19.35 12.29 0.43
CA TYR A 222 17.93 12.03 0.57
C TYR A 222 17.56 10.67 -0.04
N LEU A 223 16.46 10.11 0.45
CA LEU A 223 15.71 9.02 -0.18
C LEU A 223 14.37 9.56 -0.64
N ALA A 224 14.09 9.49 -1.94
CA ALA A 224 12.78 9.76 -2.50
C ALA A 224 12.03 8.45 -2.72
N TYR A 225 10.79 8.38 -2.28
CA TYR A 225 9.92 7.22 -2.39
C TYR A 225 8.78 7.52 -3.38
N TYR A 226 8.45 6.52 -4.18
CA TYR A 226 7.29 6.50 -5.06
C TYR A 226 6.51 5.22 -4.79
N LEU A 227 5.35 5.36 -4.12
CA LEU A 227 4.69 4.25 -3.45
C LEU A 227 3.21 4.12 -3.84
N LYS A 228 2.75 2.88 -3.88
CA LYS A 228 1.34 2.52 -3.75
C LYS A 228 1.08 2.11 -2.30
N THR A 229 -0.04 2.56 -1.75
CA THR A 229 -0.32 2.42 -0.31
C THR A 229 -1.61 1.62 -0.07
N GLY A 230 -1.48 0.60 0.75
CA GLY A 230 -2.59 -0.08 1.39
C GLY A 230 -3.01 0.59 2.70
N THR A 231 -3.69 -0.17 3.55
CA THR A 231 -4.05 0.21 4.92
C THR A 231 -2.88 0.02 5.86
N ASN A 232 -2.17 -1.10 5.74
CA ASN A 232 -1.08 -1.48 6.65
C ASN A 232 0.21 -1.87 5.94
N GLN A 233 0.23 -1.76 4.61
CA GLN A 233 1.41 -1.99 3.80
C GLN A 233 1.56 -0.90 2.74
N PHE A 234 2.77 -0.79 2.20
CA PHE A 234 3.01 -0.08 0.95
C PHE A 234 4.09 -0.80 0.16
N ASP A 235 4.08 -0.61 -1.15
CA ASP A 235 5.05 -1.18 -2.07
C ASP A 235 5.45 -0.10 -3.09
N GLY A 236 6.68 -0.16 -3.61
CA GLY A 236 7.10 0.76 -4.66
C GLY A 236 8.61 0.82 -4.84
N GLU A 237 9.09 2.01 -5.17
CA GLU A 237 10.51 2.28 -5.43
C GLU A 237 11.04 3.40 -4.53
N ALA A 238 12.31 3.29 -4.15
CA ALA A 238 13.07 4.36 -3.52
C ALA A 238 14.31 4.72 -4.35
N PHE A 239 14.70 6.00 -4.28
CA PHE A 239 15.82 6.55 -5.03
C PHE A 239 16.73 7.33 -4.07
N SER A 240 18.02 6.97 -4.03
CA SER A 240 19.03 7.73 -3.28
C SER A 240 19.62 8.82 -4.17
N TYR A 241 19.71 10.03 -3.63
CA TYR A 241 20.27 11.19 -4.34
C TYR A 241 20.85 12.21 -3.37
N ARG A 242 21.75 13.06 -3.85
CA ARG A 242 22.42 14.05 -3.00
C ARG A 242 21.48 15.22 -2.68
N VAL A 243 21.60 15.75 -1.47
CA VAL A 243 20.96 17.01 -1.07
C VAL A 243 21.38 18.12 -2.05
N GLY A 244 20.40 18.89 -2.54
CA GLY A 244 20.61 19.93 -3.56
C GLY A 244 20.71 19.42 -5.00
N SER A 245 20.47 18.13 -5.24
CA SER A 245 20.32 17.53 -6.56
C SER A 245 18.91 16.93 -6.73
N SER A 246 18.66 16.21 -7.82
CA SER A 246 17.39 15.51 -8.05
C SER A 246 17.63 14.03 -8.29
N PRO A 247 16.71 13.14 -7.87
CA PRO A 247 16.83 11.71 -8.16
C PRO A 247 16.74 11.44 -9.66
N ASN A 248 17.51 10.45 -10.12
CA ASN A 248 17.49 10.05 -11.52
C ASN A 248 16.38 9.03 -11.79
N LEU A 249 15.18 9.53 -12.08
CA LEU A 249 14.00 8.70 -12.37
C LEU A 249 14.02 8.03 -13.76
N ASN A 250 15.07 8.24 -14.56
CA ASN A 250 15.27 7.47 -15.80
C ASN A 250 15.82 6.07 -15.54
N LEU A 251 16.30 5.84 -14.32
CA LEU A 251 16.79 4.56 -13.86
C LEU A 251 15.76 3.93 -12.92
N ALA A 252 15.78 2.61 -12.81
CA ALA A 252 14.96 1.89 -11.85
C ALA A 252 15.42 2.22 -10.41
N GLY A 253 14.46 2.28 -9.49
CA GLY A 253 14.75 2.49 -8.08
C GLY A 253 15.08 1.18 -7.36
N PHE A 254 15.34 1.30 -6.05
CA PHE A 254 15.36 0.15 -5.15
C PHE A 254 13.92 -0.28 -4.89
N SER A 255 13.59 -1.56 -5.05
CA SER A 255 12.27 -2.03 -4.63
C SER A 255 12.13 -1.90 -3.13
N VAL A 256 11.03 -1.34 -2.66
CA VAL A 256 10.74 -1.15 -1.24
C VAL A 256 9.40 -1.73 -0.85
N ARG A 257 9.36 -2.26 0.38
CA ARG A 257 8.12 -2.70 1.03
C ARG A 257 8.08 -2.17 2.45
N GLY A 258 6.94 -1.62 2.82
CA GLY A 258 6.69 -1.09 4.15
C GLY A 258 5.55 -1.81 4.84
N PHE A 259 5.68 -2.05 6.14
CA PHE A 259 4.62 -2.57 6.99
C PHE A 259 4.45 -1.69 8.22
N ARG A 260 3.21 -1.37 8.56
CA ARG A 260 2.92 -0.61 9.79
C ARG A 260 3.26 -1.47 11.00
N SER A 261 4.19 -1.01 11.83
CA SER A 261 4.65 -1.69 13.05
C SER A 261 4.03 -1.11 14.32
N ALA A 262 3.64 0.17 14.31
CA ALA A 262 2.91 0.81 15.42
C ALA A 262 1.84 1.79 14.92
N SER A 263 0.77 1.92 15.69
CA SER A 263 -0.37 2.76 15.31
C SER A 263 -0.12 4.24 15.55
N LYS A 264 -0.90 5.07 14.85
CA LYS A 264 -1.09 6.50 15.13
C LYS A 264 -1.27 6.80 16.62
N HIS A 265 -2.16 6.06 17.28
CA HIS A 265 -2.43 6.26 18.71
C HIS A 265 -1.19 6.01 19.56
N PHE A 266 -0.42 4.98 19.23
CA PHE A 266 0.81 4.69 19.95
C PHE A 266 1.86 5.80 19.77
N VAL A 267 2.01 6.35 18.56
CA VAL A 267 2.88 7.52 18.32
C VAL A 267 2.39 8.72 19.16
N ASP A 268 1.08 8.99 19.14
CA ASP A 268 0.47 10.13 19.85
C ASP A 268 0.60 10.05 21.39
N THR A 269 0.35 8.88 21.97
CA THR A 269 0.14 8.74 23.42
C THR A 269 1.16 7.82 24.10
N GLY A 270 1.94 7.05 23.34
CA GLY A 270 2.75 5.95 23.86
C GLY A 270 1.94 4.73 24.30
N THR A 271 0.64 4.67 24.03
CA THR A 271 -0.24 3.54 24.38
C THR A 271 -0.81 2.88 23.12
N GLY A 272 -0.80 1.54 23.08
CA GLY A 272 -1.20 0.76 21.90
C GLY A 272 -0.21 -0.37 21.60
N PRO A 273 -0.43 -1.18 20.54
CA PRO A 273 0.49 -2.25 20.16
C PRO A 273 1.81 -1.65 19.67
N SER A 274 2.85 -1.73 20.50
CA SER A 274 4.26 -1.51 20.14
C SER A 274 5.15 -1.88 21.34
N LYS A 275 6.44 -2.10 21.10
CA LYS A 275 7.46 -2.23 22.15
C LYS A 275 8.14 -0.88 22.34
N SER A 276 8.21 -0.39 23.58
CA SER A 276 9.15 0.67 23.96
C SER A 276 10.23 0.09 24.88
N ALA A 277 11.50 0.34 24.55
CA ALA A 277 12.63 0.47 25.47
C ALA A 277 13.95 0.38 24.68
N GLY A 278 14.59 1.51 24.42
CA GLY A 278 15.95 1.54 23.88
C GLY A 278 16.54 2.94 23.96
N LYS A 279 17.86 3.02 24.15
CA LYS A 279 18.60 4.27 23.94
C LYS A 279 18.86 4.43 22.44
N PRO A 280 18.78 5.65 21.90
CA PRO A 280 19.09 5.90 20.50
C PRO A 280 20.56 5.60 20.18
N SER A 281 20.82 5.18 18.95
CA SER A 281 22.16 5.02 18.38
C SER A 281 22.15 5.49 16.93
N ALA A 282 23.16 6.23 16.49
CA ALA A 282 23.23 6.65 15.09
C ALA A 282 23.23 5.42 14.16
N ILE A 283 22.31 5.42 13.19
CA ILE A 283 22.21 4.37 12.16
C ILE A 283 22.92 4.87 10.90
N MET A 284 23.65 3.97 10.24
CA MET A 284 24.28 4.24 8.94
C MET A 284 23.20 4.43 7.87
N GLY A 285 23.23 5.54 7.13
CA GLY A 285 22.30 5.79 6.02
C GLY A 285 22.44 4.78 4.88
N LEU A 286 21.37 4.55 4.13
CA LEU A 286 21.35 3.61 3.01
C LEU A 286 22.41 3.99 1.96
N ALA A 287 22.57 5.28 1.67
CA ALA A 287 23.54 5.79 0.69
C ALA A 287 24.98 5.31 0.94
N GLN A 288 25.35 5.08 2.21
CA GLN A 288 26.68 4.61 2.60
C GLN A 288 26.89 3.12 2.32
N MET A 289 25.81 2.37 2.08
CA MET A 289 25.83 0.93 1.76
C MET A 289 25.74 0.65 0.25
N LEU A 290 25.48 1.67 -0.56
CA LEU A 290 25.33 1.55 -2.01
C LEU A 290 26.68 1.67 -2.73
N ASP A 291 26.84 0.87 -3.78
CA ASP A 291 27.89 1.07 -4.77
C ASP A 291 27.47 2.17 -5.75
N SER A 292 28.19 3.30 -5.71
CA SER A 292 27.85 4.46 -6.53
C SER A 292 27.97 4.25 -8.04
N ASP A 293 28.79 3.30 -8.49
CA ASP A 293 28.93 2.99 -9.92
C ASP A 293 27.80 2.06 -10.37
N ARG A 294 27.35 1.12 -9.53
CA ARG A 294 26.15 0.30 -9.81
C ARG A 294 24.88 1.13 -9.86
N VAL A 295 24.71 2.08 -8.93
CA VAL A 295 23.56 3.00 -8.95
C VAL A 295 23.50 3.80 -10.25
N LYS A 296 24.64 4.21 -10.82
CA LYS A 296 24.68 4.90 -12.12
C LYS A 296 24.41 3.99 -13.31
N GLN A 297 24.63 2.69 -13.17
CA GLN A 297 24.44 1.66 -14.19
C GLN A 297 23.17 0.84 -13.98
N ALA A 298 22.27 1.32 -13.11
CA ALA A 298 20.98 0.70 -12.85
C ALA A 298 20.20 0.43 -14.14
N PRO A 299 19.29 -0.56 -14.15
CA PRO A 299 18.38 -0.77 -15.26
C PRO A 299 17.59 0.51 -15.59
N THR A 300 17.14 0.63 -16.84
CA THR A 300 16.25 1.73 -17.23
C THR A 300 14.94 1.63 -16.45
N GLY A 301 14.48 2.75 -15.90
CA GLY A 301 13.22 2.85 -15.17
C GLY A 301 12.01 2.68 -16.10
N SER A 302 10.86 2.36 -15.49
CA SER A 302 9.59 2.16 -16.21
C SER A 302 8.72 3.42 -16.30
N LEU A 303 9.08 4.49 -15.57
CA LEU A 303 8.29 5.71 -15.47
C LEU A 303 8.36 6.53 -16.76
N ASP A 304 7.20 6.92 -17.29
CA ASP A 304 7.13 7.83 -18.42
C ASP A 304 7.54 9.27 -18.03
N LYS A 305 7.84 10.11 -19.02
CA LYS A 305 8.34 11.46 -18.79
C LYS A 305 7.37 12.35 -18.00
N SER A 306 6.07 12.25 -18.26
CA SER A 306 5.06 13.06 -17.56
C SER A 306 4.94 12.67 -16.09
N THR A 307 5.01 11.37 -15.81
CA THR A 307 5.07 10.80 -14.46
C THR A 307 6.33 11.25 -13.73
N GLN A 308 7.50 11.17 -14.38
CA GLN A 308 8.76 11.64 -13.80
C GLN A 308 8.71 13.14 -13.44
N ASP A 309 8.23 14.00 -14.35
CA ASP A 309 8.18 15.44 -14.14
C ASP A 309 7.25 15.80 -12.96
N ARG A 310 6.12 15.10 -12.84
CA ARG A 310 5.19 15.23 -11.70
C ARG A 310 5.85 14.81 -10.39
N ILE A 311 6.50 13.65 -10.35
CA ILE A 311 7.18 13.14 -9.14
C ILE A 311 8.28 14.12 -8.72
N LEU A 312 9.10 14.60 -9.64
CA LEU A 312 10.18 15.57 -9.36
C LEU A 312 9.62 16.88 -8.80
N ALA A 313 8.52 17.38 -9.34
CA ALA A 313 7.87 18.59 -8.81
C ALA A 313 7.37 18.39 -7.37
N THR A 314 6.78 17.23 -7.06
CA THR A 314 6.36 16.90 -5.69
C THR A 314 7.56 16.76 -4.76
N ILE A 315 8.65 16.10 -5.19
CA ILE A 315 9.88 15.96 -4.40
C ILE A 315 10.44 17.33 -4.03
N GLN A 316 10.59 18.23 -5.00
CA GLN A 316 11.10 19.58 -4.74
C GLN A 316 10.25 20.35 -3.72
N LYS A 317 8.92 20.16 -3.77
CA LYS A 317 8.01 20.75 -2.79
C LYS A 317 8.21 20.15 -1.39
N LEU A 318 8.37 18.83 -1.29
CA LEU A 318 8.61 18.12 -0.03
C LEU A 318 9.96 18.47 0.59
N GLU A 319 11.01 18.63 -0.21
CA GLU A 319 12.34 19.07 0.26
C GLU A 319 12.29 20.41 0.98
N ASN A 320 11.39 21.33 0.59
CA ASN A 320 11.22 22.61 1.29
C ASN A 320 10.68 22.46 2.72
N GLN A 321 10.14 21.28 3.07
CA GLN A 321 9.69 20.94 4.42
C GLN A 321 10.78 20.33 5.29
N LEU A 322 11.88 19.90 4.65
CA LEU A 322 13.03 19.31 5.31
C LEU A 322 14.09 20.41 5.49
N LYS A 323 14.66 20.51 6.69
CA LYS A 323 15.79 21.40 6.99
C LYS A 323 17.05 20.63 7.29
#